data_AF-A0A925N405-F1
#
_entry.id   AF-A0A925N405-F1
#
_cell.length_a   1.000
_cell.length_b   1.000
_cell.length_c   1.000
_cell.angle_alpha   90.00
_cell.angle_beta   90.00
_cell.angle_gamma   90.00
#
_symmetry.space_group_name_H-M   'P 1'
#
loop_
_entity.id
_entity.type
_entity.pdbx_description
1 polymer ?
#
loop_
_entity_poly.entity_id
_entity_poly.type
_entity_poly.pdbx_seq_one_letter_code
_entity_poly.pdbx_strand_id
1 'polypeptide(L)'
;PIRFEQGHFCRNGAIDPSKTAAGKQAAALGWLVTSEQQAAGYTAIGVFSRGSQGTSGTCFIADGNIVIYRDARPVAIVYGDVPVDDEGGSIGGVVATLTAGRLRISDWTPVGSESADITLAPDRIDVVAIAEKETACGDITVPNIRGKSIPQARTLLAPFGWRPAVFGDAASKDNPYDAARDYRNEGLTEFETCSGTGYGFCSVRYDHRSGAVLGVTTVGDGTPTVSGVSVTCPKARRS
;
A
#
# COMPACT_ATOMS: atom_id res chain seq x y z
N PRO A 1 -10.70 -7.39 -26.48
CA PRO A 1 -9.66 -6.63 -25.75
C PRO A 1 -10.27 -5.40 -25.08
N ILE A 2 -10.17 -5.30 -23.75
CA ILE A 2 -10.61 -4.13 -23.00
C ILE A 2 -9.76 -2.95 -23.45
N ARG A 3 -10.41 -1.89 -23.96
CA ARG A 3 -9.72 -0.69 -24.43
C ARG A 3 -10.39 0.51 -23.79
N PHE A 4 -9.88 0.91 -22.63
CA PHE A 4 -10.10 2.27 -22.18
C PHE A 4 -9.48 3.24 -23.18
N GLU A 5 -10.21 4.30 -23.48
CA GLU A 5 -9.74 5.37 -24.35
C GLU A 5 -8.45 6.00 -23.79
N GLN A 6 -7.66 6.62 -24.65
CA GLN A 6 -6.46 7.32 -24.22
C GLN A 6 -6.84 8.48 -23.28
N GLY A 7 -6.18 8.56 -22.12
CA GLY A 7 -6.49 9.56 -21.09
C GLY A 7 -7.46 9.09 -20.00
N HIS A 8 -8.10 7.93 -20.16
CA HIS A 8 -8.96 7.34 -19.13
C HIS A 8 -8.15 7.02 -17.85
N PHE A 9 -8.65 7.41 -16.68
CA PHE A 9 -7.91 7.25 -15.41
C PHE A 9 -7.50 5.81 -15.11
N CYS A 10 -8.36 4.82 -15.41
CA CYS A 10 -8.00 3.41 -15.30
C CYS A 10 -6.83 2.96 -16.17
N ARG A 11 -6.63 3.59 -17.33
CA ARG A 11 -5.47 3.30 -18.16
C ARG A 11 -4.20 3.95 -17.61
N ASN A 12 -4.32 5.15 -17.05
CA ASN A 12 -3.18 5.86 -16.46
C ASN A 12 -2.71 5.23 -15.14
N GLY A 13 -3.60 4.56 -14.42
CA GLY A 13 -3.27 3.84 -13.18
C GLY A 13 -2.66 2.46 -13.38
N ALA A 14 -2.70 1.90 -14.60
CA ALA A 14 -2.06 0.62 -14.91
C ALA A 14 -0.54 0.78 -15.05
N ILE A 15 0.22 -0.22 -14.59
CA ILE A 15 1.67 -0.25 -14.75
C ILE A 15 2.07 -0.88 -16.08
N ASP A 16 3.30 -0.63 -16.52
CA ASP A 16 3.87 -1.27 -17.69
C ASP A 16 4.04 -2.80 -17.47
N PRO A 17 3.27 -3.65 -18.18
CA PRO A 17 3.31 -5.10 -18.00
C PRO A 17 4.53 -5.75 -18.69
N SER A 18 5.39 -4.98 -19.36
CA SER A 18 6.52 -5.50 -20.13
C SER A 18 7.68 -6.04 -19.27
N LYS A 19 7.65 -5.81 -17.96
CA LYS A 19 8.77 -6.10 -17.05
C LYS A 19 8.86 -7.57 -16.65
N THR A 20 7.74 -8.28 -16.51
CA THR A 20 7.73 -9.69 -16.12
C THR A 20 7.01 -10.56 -17.15
N ALA A 21 7.28 -11.88 -17.12
CA ALA A 21 6.55 -12.83 -17.94
C ALA A 21 5.06 -12.86 -17.56
N ALA A 22 4.74 -12.70 -16.27
CA ALA A 22 3.38 -12.64 -15.75
C ALA A 22 2.60 -11.45 -16.33
N GLY A 23 3.18 -10.24 -16.27
CA GLY A 23 2.58 -9.04 -16.85
C GLY A 23 2.33 -9.18 -18.35
N LYS A 24 3.32 -9.67 -19.11
CA LYS A 24 3.18 -9.91 -20.55
C LYS A 24 2.03 -10.88 -20.89
N GLN A 25 1.90 -11.96 -20.12
CA GLN A 25 0.83 -12.94 -20.32
C GLN A 25 -0.55 -12.33 -20.03
N ALA A 26 -0.70 -11.59 -18.92
CA ALA A 26 -1.95 -10.90 -18.60
C ALA A 26 -2.35 -9.89 -19.68
N ALA A 27 -1.39 -9.09 -20.16
CA ALA A 27 -1.63 -8.12 -21.23
C ALA A 27 -2.03 -8.79 -22.55
N ALA A 28 -1.45 -9.95 -22.89
CA ALA A 28 -1.83 -10.72 -24.08
C ALA A 28 -3.27 -11.25 -24.02
N LEU A 29 -3.80 -11.49 -22.81
CA LEU A 29 -5.20 -11.86 -22.58
C LEU A 29 -6.14 -10.64 -22.55
N GLY A 30 -5.60 -9.42 -22.64
CA GLY A 30 -6.36 -8.18 -22.65
C GLY A 30 -6.70 -7.62 -21.27
N TRP A 31 -6.05 -8.11 -20.21
CA TRP A 31 -6.14 -7.53 -18.87
C TRP A 31 -5.15 -6.38 -18.69
N LEU A 32 -5.52 -5.42 -17.87
CA LEU A 32 -4.59 -4.39 -17.38
C LEU A 32 -3.95 -4.85 -16.08
N VAL A 33 -2.68 -4.50 -15.89
CA VAL A 33 -1.91 -4.84 -14.70
C VAL A 33 -1.84 -3.62 -13.80
N THR A 34 -2.26 -3.76 -12.54
CA THR A 34 -2.17 -2.68 -11.54
C THR A 34 -0.85 -2.74 -10.79
N SER A 35 -0.35 -3.94 -10.53
CA SER A 35 0.73 -4.17 -9.58
C SER A 35 1.38 -5.52 -9.84
N GLU A 36 2.68 -5.60 -9.53
CA GLU A 36 3.44 -6.84 -9.55
C GLU A 36 4.29 -6.91 -8.28
N GLN A 37 4.23 -8.03 -7.58
CA GLN A 37 5.00 -8.27 -6.37
C GLN A 37 5.64 -9.65 -6.40
N GLN A 38 6.87 -9.75 -5.89
CA GLN A 38 7.58 -11.02 -5.75
C GLN A 38 7.74 -11.38 -4.27
N ALA A 39 7.39 -12.61 -3.92
CA ALA A 39 7.65 -13.14 -2.58
C ALA A 39 7.79 -14.66 -2.61
N ALA A 40 8.72 -15.21 -1.82
CA ALA A 40 8.91 -16.65 -1.66
C ALA A 40 9.02 -17.46 -2.98
N GLY A 41 9.59 -16.87 -4.04
CA GLY A 41 9.73 -17.51 -5.36
C GLY A 41 8.48 -17.44 -6.24
N TYR A 42 7.44 -16.72 -5.82
CA TYR A 42 6.24 -16.44 -6.58
C TYR A 42 6.25 -15.01 -7.12
N THR A 43 5.54 -14.80 -8.23
CA THR A 43 5.17 -13.47 -8.73
C THR A 43 3.65 -13.35 -8.67
N ALA A 44 3.14 -12.46 -7.83
CA ALA A 44 1.72 -12.11 -7.80
C ALA A 44 1.51 -10.83 -8.62
N ILE A 45 0.47 -10.83 -9.46
CA ILE A 45 0.09 -9.65 -10.24
C ILE A 45 -1.36 -9.29 -9.95
N GLY A 46 -1.63 -8.02 -9.69
CA GLY A 46 -2.99 -7.49 -9.67
C GLY A 46 -3.43 -7.16 -11.10
N VAL A 47 -4.60 -7.63 -11.49
CA VAL A 47 -5.15 -7.43 -12.84
C VAL A 47 -6.60 -7.03 -12.79
N PHE A 48 -7.09 -6.37 -13.84
CA PHE A 48 -8.51 -6.04 -13.97
C PHE A 48 -8.96 -5.91 -15.42
N SER A 49 -10.28 -6.00 -15.62
CA SER A 49 -10.92 -5.89 -16.92
C SER A 49 -11.99 -4.80 -17.04
N ARG A 50 -12.54 -4.27 -15.94
CA ARG A 50 -13.56 -3.22 -15.98
C ARG A 50 -13.23 -2.11 -14.98
N GLY A 51 -13.88 -0.97 -15.12
CA GLY A 51 -13.76 0.10 -14.15
C GLY A 51 -14.27 1.42 -14.67
N SER A 52 -14.56 2.32 -13.74
CA SER A 52 -15.11 3.65 -14.00
C SER A 52 -14.16 4.75 -13.52
N GLN A 53 -14.36 5.97 -14.04
CA GLN A 53 -13.58 7.13 -13.63
C GLN A 53 -14.27 7.85 -12.48
N GLY A 54 -13.51 8.15 -11.44
CA GLY A 54 -13.93 9.03 -10.35
C GLY A 54 -13.33 10.43 -10.46
N THR A 55 -13.61 11.26 -9.46
CA THR A 55 -12.98 12.58 -9.32
C THR A 55 -11.46 12.45 -9.08
N SER A 56 -10.71 13.53 -9.31
CA SER A 56 -9.28 13.62 -8.96
C SER A 56 -8.37 12.55 -9.56
N GLY A 57 -8.71 12.00 -10.75
CA GLY A 57 -7.88 10.99 -11.42
C GLY A 57 -8.11 9.56 -10.93
N THR A 58 -9.20 9.30 -10.19
CA THR A 58 -9.49 7.99 -9.59
C THR A 58 -9.94 6.98 -10.64
N CYS A 59 -9.45 5.74 -10.53
CA CYS A 59 -10.03 4.59 -11.24
C CYS A 59 -10.69 3.66 -10.24
N PHE A 60 -12.01 3.53 -10.30
CA PHE A 60 -12.73 2.49 -9.57
C PHE A 60 -12.62 1.20 -10.36
N ILE A 61 -11.80 0.28 -9.87
CA ILE A 61 -11.60 -1.02 -10.53
C ILE A 61 -12.85 -1.87 -10.34
N ALA A 62 -13.27 -2.52 -11.41
CA ALA A 62 -14.24 -3.61 -11.41
C ALA A 62 -13.63 -4.86 -12.07
N ASP A 63 -14.08 -6.04 -11.67
CA ASP A 63 -13.54 -7.35 -12.09
C ASP A 63 -12.02 -7.48 -11.86
N GLY A 64 -11.54 -6.93 -10.75
CA GLY A 64 -10.15 -7.12 -10.35
C GLY A 64 -9.91 -8.54 -9.83
N ASN A 65 -8.69 -9.04 -10.03
CA ASN A 65 -8.22 -10.33 -9.54
C ASN A 65 -6.72 -10.24 -9.23
N ILE A 66 -6.20 -11.19 -8.45
CA ILE A 66 -4.76 -11.40 -8.33
C ILE A 66 -4.42 -12.76 -8.92
N VAL A 67 -3.46 -12.78 -9.85
CA VAL A 67 -2.95 -14.02 -10.43
C VAL A 67 -1.56 -14.30 -9.87
N ILE A 68 -1.36 -15.49 -9.34
CA ILE A 68 -0.10 -15.90 -8.72
C ILE A 68 0.62 -16.86 -9.66
N TYR A 69 1.88 -16.56 -9.95
CA TYR A 69 2.75 -17.30 -10.85
C TYR A 69 3.91 -17.94 -10.11
N ARG A 70 4.36 -19.09 -10.63
CA ARG A 70 5.64 -19.72 -10.29
C ARG A 70 6.29 -20.21 -11.59
N ASP A 71 7.56 -19.89 -11.78
CA ASP A 71 8.31 -20.23 -13.01
C ASP A 71 7.56 -19.83 -14.30
N ALA A 72 7.01 -18.62 -14.32
CA ALA A 72 6.20 -18.05 -15.41
C ALA A 72 4.92 -18.83 -15.78
N ARG A 73 4.42 -19.69 -14.88
CA ARG A 73 3.13 -20.38 -15.02
C ARG A 73 2.14 -19.92 -13.94
N PRO A 74 0.88 -19.65 -14.28
CA PRO A 74 -0.14 -19.35 -13.27
C PRO A 74 -0.39 -20.61 -12.44
N VAL A 75 -0.37 -20.46 -11.12
CA VAL A 75 -0.59 -21.54 -10.15
C VAL A 75 -1.81 -21.31 -9.26
N ALA A 76 -2.27 -20.06 -9.14
CA ALA A 76 -3.49 -19.72 -8.42
C ALA A 76 -4.09 -18.40 -8.92
N ILE A 77 -5.39 -18.22 -8.70
CA ILE A 77 -6.10 -16.95 -8.89
C ILE A 77 -6.84 -16.65 -7.58
N VAL A 78 -6.67 -15.44 -7.06
CA VAL A 78 -7.47 -14.89 -5.97
C VAL A 78 -8.49 -13.94 -6.59
N TYR A 79 -9.76 -14.17 -6.27
CA TYR A 79 -10.90 -13.40 -6.76
C TYR A 79 -11.75 -12.94 -5.58
N GLY A 80 -12.42 -11.80 -5.76
CA GLY A 80 -13.39 -11.28 -4.79
C GLY A 80 -14.82 -11.63 -5.20
N ASP A 81 -15.76 -11.01 -4.51
CA ASP A 81 -17.16 -11.08 -4.91
C ASP A 81 -17.37 -10.47 -6.30
N VAL A 82 -18.36 -10.99 -7.02
CA VAL A 82 -18.72 -10.45 -8.34
C VAL A 82 -19.29 -9.04 -8.16
N PRO A 83 -18.71 -8.01 -8.80
CA PRO A 83 -19.24 -6.64 -8.73
C PRO A 83 -20.69 -6.57 -9.20
N VAL A 84 -21.53 -5.84 -8.47
CA VAL A 84 -22.93 -5.61 -8.84
C VAL A 84 -23.09 -4.52 -9.91
N ASP A 85 -22.10 -3.63 -10.04
CA ASP A 85 -22.03 -2.56 -11.03
C ASP A 85 -20.57 -2.37 -11.52
N ASP A 86 -20.32 -1.30 -12.28
CA ASP A 86 -18.99 -0.91 -12.75
C ASP A 86 -18.20 -0.07 -11.72
N GLU A 87 -18.76 0.15 -10.52
CA GLU A 87 -18.21 0.98 -9.44
C GLU A 87 -17.80 0.13 -8.24
N GLY A 88 -16.63 -0.50 -8.37
CA GLY A 88 -15.95 -1.12 -7.24
C GLY A 88 -15.87 -2.64 -7.31
N GLY A 89 -14.75 -3.15 -6.80
CA GLY A 89 -14.45 -4.55 -6.59
C GLY A 89 -13.50 -4.67 -5.40
N SER A 90 -13.59 -5.77 -4.64
CA SER A 90 -12.87 -5.96 -3.37
C SER A 90 -11.41 -6.40 -3.51
N ILE A 91 -10.89 -6.35 -4.74
CA ILE A 91 -9.56 -6.83 -5.11
C ILE A 91 -9.19 -6.25 -6.47
N GLY A 92 -7.90 -6.02 -6.67
CA GLY A 92 -7.38 -5.57 -7.96
C GLY A 92 -5.91 -5.18 -7.91
N GLY A 93 -5.36 -4.96 -6.72
CA GLY A 93 -3.97 -4.68 -6.44
C GLY A 93 -3.34 -5.67 -5.45
N VAL A 94 -2.02 -5.79 -5.54
CA VAL A 94 -1.19 -6.53 -4.59
C VAL A 94 0.01 -5.69 -4.20
N VAL A 95 0.27 -5.58 -2.90
CA VAL A 95 1.42 -4.84 -2.36
C VAL A 95 2.26 -5.73 -1.45
N ALA A 96 3.54 -5.40 -1.32
CA ALA A 96 4.41 -6.07 -0.36
C ALA A 96 3.96 -5.81 1.07
N THR A 97 4.14 -6.80 1.95
CA THR A 97 4.09 -6.60 3.41
C THR A 97 5.50 -6.45 3.96
N LEU A 98 5.62 -6.04 5.22
CA LEU A 98 6.90 -6.01 5.93
C LEU A 98 7.40 -7.44 6.20
N THR A 99 6.49 -8.41 6.29
CA THR A 99 6.81 -9.82 6.55
C THR A 99 7.14 -10.57 5.26
N ALA A 100 8.32 -11.19 5.21
CA ALA A 100 8.73 -11.98 4.06
C ALA A 100 7.75 -13.14 3.77
N GLY A 101 7.54 -13.44 2.48
CA GLY A 101 6.61 -14.51 2.06
C GLY A 101 5.13 -14.17 2.24
N ARG A 102 4.81 -12.90 2.54
CA ARG A 102 3.45 -12.42 2.65
C ARG A 102 3.22 -11.19 1.79
N LEU A 103 2.10 -11.17 1.09
CA LEU A 103 1.62 -10.06 0.27
C LEU A 103 0.28 -9.58 0.83
N ARG A 104 -0.13 -8.38 0.45
CA ARG A 104 -1.42 -7.80 0.86
C ARG A 104 -2.27 -7.48 -0.34
N ILE A 105 -3.53 -7.89 -0.24
CA ILE A 105 -4.58 -7.62 -1.22
C ILE A 105 -5.06 -6.20 -0.99
N SER A 106 -5.11 -5.41 -2.06
CA SER A 106 -5.71 -4.09 -2.07
C SER A 106 -6.67 -3.93 -3.24
N ASP A 107 -7.57 -2.97 -3.12
CA ASP A 107 -8.54 -2.64 -4.18
C ASP A 107 -7.94 -1.67 -5.21
N TRP A 108 -6.65 -1.33 -5.04
CA TRP A 108 -5.89 -0.29 -5.75
C TRP A 108 -6.42 1.14 -5.51
N THR A 109 -7.73 1.36 -5.65
CA THR A 109 -8.39 2.61 -5.26
C THR A 109 -9.81 2.34 -4.71
N PRO A 110 -10.28 3.11 -3.69
CA PRO A 110 -9.56 4.19 -3.01
C PRO A 110 -8.38 3.66 -2.18
N VAL A 111 -7.41 4.55 -1.92
CA VAL A 111 -6.19 4.20 -1.18
C VAL A 111 -6.54 3.78 0.25
N GLY A 112 -5.94 2.69 0.75
CA GLY A 112 -6.18 2.18 2.09
C GLY A 112 -7.31 1.15 2.20
N SER A 113 -7.90 0.73 1.08
CA SER A 113 -8.81 -0.43 1.02
C SER A 113 -8.00 -1.72 0.88
N GLU A 114 -7.47 -2.22 2.00
CA GLU A 114 -6.86 -3.54 2.05
C GLU A 114 -7.79 -4.57 2.67
N SER A 115 -7.92 -5.71 1.99
CA SER A 115 -8.98 -6.69 2.29
C SER A 115 -8.47 -7.92 3.03
N ALA A 116 -7.26 -8.39 2.70
CA ALA A 116 -6.67 -9.61 3.26
C ALA A 116 -5.16 -9.71 2.95
N ASP A 117 -4.48 -10.66 3.59
CA ASP A 117 -3.11 -11.04 3.27
C ASP A 117 -3.09 -12.35 2.47
N ILE A 118 -2.09 -12.50 1.61
CA ILE A 118 -1.75 -13.76 0.94
C ILE A 118 -0.47 -14.29 1.57
N THR A 119 -0.52 -15.50 2.12
CA THR A 119 0.68 -16.21 2.58
C THR A 119 1.16 -17.17 1.50
N LEU A 120 2.47 -17.14 1.25
CA LEU A 120 3.12 -17.91 0.19
C LEU A 120 4.18 -18.82 0.81
N ALA A 121 3.94 -20.13 0.72
CA ALA A 121 4.87 -21.18 1.09
C ALA A 121 5.14 -22.10 -0.11
N PRO A 122 6.22 -22.90 -0.12
CA PRO A 122 6.60 -23.73 -1.27
C PRO A 122 5.50 -24.68 -1.79
N ASP A 123 4.57 -25.10 -0.94
CA ASP A 123 3.50 -26.06 -1.22
C ASP A 123 2.10 -25.51 -0.92
N ARG A 124 1.98 -24.23 -0.51
CA ARG A 124 0.72 -23.65 -0.05
C ARG A 124 0.58 -22.17 -0.35
N ILE A 125 -0.63 -21.78 -0.73
CA ILE A 125 -1.04 -20.40 -0.93
C ILE A 125 -2.36 -20.23 -0.18
N ASP A 126 -2.37 -19.41 0.87
CA ASP A 126 -3.59 -19.15 1.64
C ASP A 126 -3.91 -17.65 1.64
N VAL A 127 -5.19 -17.33 1.46
CA VAL A 127 -5.75 -16.01 1.75
C VAL A 127 -6.19 -16.00 3.20
N VAL A 128 -5.64 -15.06 3.98
CA VAL A 128 -5.84 -14.97 5.42
C VAL A 128 -6.20 -13.55 5.83
N ALA A 129 -6.75 -13.40 7.03
CA ALA A 129 -6.97 -12.07 7.60
C ALA A 129 -5.67 -11.27 7.67
N ILE A 130 -5.78 -9.94 7.54
CA ILE A 130 -4.63 -9.03 7.67
C ILE A 130 -3.96 -9.28 9.02
N ALA A 131 -2.64 -9.44 8.99
CA ALA A 131 -1.87 -9.70 10.19
C ALA A 131 -2.05 -8.59 11.24
N GLU A 132 -2.25 -8.96 12.50
CA GLU A 132 -2.28 -7.98 13.61
C GLU A 132 -0.90 -7.32 13.83
N LYS A 133 0.16 -8.03 13.43
CA LYS A 133 1.56 -7.60 13.55
C LYS A 133 2.35 -8.14 12.38
N GLU A 134 3.33 -7.36 11.95
CA GLU A 134 4.28 -7.74 10.93
C GLU A 134 5.71 -7.64 11.47
N THR A 135 6.63 -8.39 10.87
CA THR A 135 8.05 -8.35 11.24
C THR A 135 8.85 -7.67 10.15
N ALA A 136 9.55 -6.58 10.49
CA ALA A 136 10.46 -5.85 9.62
C ALA A 136 11.91 -6.02 10.08
N CYS A 137 12.86 -5.86 9.16
CA CYS A 137 14.30 -5.84 9.46
C CYS A 137 14.81 -7.03 10.29
N GLY A 138 14.20 -8.21 10.14
CA GLY A 138 14.56 -9.44 10.86
C GLY A 138 13.66 -9.70 12.06
N ASP A 139 13.64 -8.80 13.04
CA ASP A 139 12.97 -9.02 14.34
C ASP A 139 12.17 -7.82 14.86
N ILE A 140 12.10 -6.72 14.10
CA ILE A 140 11.39 -5.51 14.53
C ILE A 140 9.89 -5.70 14.29
N THR A 141 9.11 -5.67 15.36
CA THR A 141 7.66 -5.78 15.25
C THR A 141 7.04 -4.44 14.86
N VAL A 142 6.14 -4.48 13.89
CA VAL A 142 5.24 -3.37 13.53
C VAL A 142 3.80 -3.85 13.73
N PRO A 143 3.07 -3.33 14.73
CA PRO A 143 1.65 -3.63 14.88
C PRO A 143 0.86 -3.04 13.71
N ASN A 144 -0.28 -3.67 13.40
CA ASN A 144 -1.20 -3.13 12.41
C ASN A 144 -1.86 -1.86 12.96
N ILE A 145 -1.50 -0.73 12.36
CA ILE A 145 -2.01 0.61 12.69
C ILE A 145 -2.94 1.17 11.61
N ARG A 146 -3.32 0.37 10.61
CA ARG A 146 -4.18 0.82 9.50
C ARG A 146 -5.55 1.25 10.01
N GLY A 147 -6.08 2.31 9.42
CA GLY A 147 -7.35 2.94 9.82
C GLY A 147 -7.31 3.58 11.22
N LYS A 148 -6.16 3.62 11.90
CA LYS A 148 -6.01 4.32 13.19
C LYS A 148 -5.63 5.77 12.96
N SER A 149 -6.02 6.65 13.87
CA SER A 149 -5.48 8.00 13.94
C SER A 149 -4.02 7.97 14.40
N ILE A 150 -3.26 9.04 14.13
CA ILE A 150 -1.85 9.11 14.56
C ILE A 150 -1.67 8.98 16.08
N PRO A 151 -2.49 9.58 16.96
CA PRO A 151 -2.42 9.32 18.40
C PRO A 151 -2.63 7.84 18.80
N GLN A 152 -3.55 7.14 18.13
CA GLN A 152 -3.78 5.72 18.34
C GLN A 152 -2.60 4.88 17.83
N ALA A 153 -2.09 5.19 16.63
CA ALA A 153 -0.93 4.53 16.05
C ALA A 153 0.30 4.68 16.96
N ARG A 154 0.57 5.89 17.45
CA ARG A 154 1.64 6.19 18.42
C ARG A 154 1.55 5.30 19.66
N THR A 155 0.34 5.14 20.21
CA THR A 155 0.09 4.31 21.40
C THR A 155 0.38 2.83 21.13
N LEU A 156 -0.02 2.32 19.96
CA LEU A 156 0.22 0.94 19.55
C LEU A 156 1.69 0.67 19.25
N LEU A 157 2.39 1.65 18.68
CA LEU A 157 3.79 1.57 18.26
C LEU A 157 4.78 1.63 19.43
N ALA A 158 4.48 2.41 20.47
CA ALA A 158 5.40 2.68 21.58
C ALA A 158 5.90 1.41 22.31
N PRO A 159 5.06 0.40 22.63
CA PRO A 159 5.52 -0.85 23.25
C PRO A 159 6.57 -1.61 22.43
N PHE A 160 6.60 -1.41 21.11
CA PHE A 160 7.55 -2.05 20.19
C PHE A 160 8.79 -1.20 19.92
N GLY A 161 8.98 -0.10 20.66
CA GLY A 161 10.21 0.71 20.64
C GLY A 161 10.26 1.75 19.53
N TRP A 162 9.17 1.96 18.80
CA TRP A 162 9.01 3.04 17.84
C TRP A 162 8.71 4.35 18.58
N ARG A 163 9.38 5.44 18.17
CA ARG A 163 9.22 6.77 18.77
C ARG A 163 8.86 7.79 17.69
N PRO A 164 7.95 8.73 17.98
CA PRO A 164 7.67 9.83 17.05
C PRO A 164 8.96 10.53 16.65
N ALA A 165 9.16 10.73 15.34
CA ALA A 165 10.17 11.67 14.89
C ALA A 165 9.79 13.08 15.34
N VAL A 166 10.78 13.97 15.44
CA VAL A 166 10.56 15.38 15.75
C VAL A 166 10.95 16.20 14.53
N PHE A 167 9.94 16.71 13.84
CA PHE A 167 10.13 17.72 12.80
C PHE A 167 9.88 19.10 13.40
N GLY A 168 10.82 20.03 13.18
CA GLY A 168 10.71 21.40 13.67
C GLY A 168 10.12 22.35 12.63
N ASP A 169 9.86 23.60 13.06
CA ASP A 169 9.25 24.63 12.22
C ASP A 169 10.03 24.94 10.94
N ALA A 170 11.34 24.67 10.90
CA ALA A 170 12.20 24.87 9.74
C ALA A 170 11.65 24.15 8.48
N ALA A 171 11.07 22.96 8.63
CA ALA A 171 10.43 22.24 7.52
C ALA A 171 9.22 23.00 6.93
N SER A 172 8.56 23.83 7.75
CA SER A 172 7.40 24.65 7.36
C SER A 172 7.76 26.08 6.95
N LYS A 173 8.99 26.56 7.23
CA LYS A 173 9.42 27.91 6.81
C LYS A 173 9.53 28.05 5.30
N ASP A 174 9.84 26.94 4.63
CA ASP A 174 9.99 26.90 3.17
C ASP A 174 8.65 26.64 2.45
N ASN A 175 7.59 26.25 3.18
CA ASN A 175 6.25 26.08 2.64
C ASN A 175 5.16 26.53 3.63
N PRO A 176 4.64 27.77 3.51
CA PRO A 176 3.62 28.30 4.42
C PRO A 176 2.28 27.54 4.34
N TYR A 177 2.09 26.71 3.29
CA TYR A 177 0.90 25.90 3.04
C TYR A 177 1.05 24.44 3.49
N ASP A 178 2.11 24.08 4.20
CA ASP A 178 2.27 22.73 4.76
C ASP A 178 1.28 22.50 5.92
N ALA A 179 0.19 21.79 5.63
CA ALA A 179 -0.83 21.47 6.64
C ALA A 179 -0.28 20.60 7.79
N ALA A 180 0.91 19.98 7.62
CA ALA A 180 1.57 19.27 8.72
C ALA A 180 1.97 20.20 9.88
N ARG A 181 2.15 21.51 9.63
CA ARG A 181 2.49 22.50 10.66
C ARG A 181 1.45 22.53 11.78
N ASP A 182 0.17 22.48 11.43
CA ASP A 182 -0.91 22.62 12.40
C ASP A 182 -0.95 21.38 13.33
N TYR A 183 -0.79 20.18 12.78
CA TYR A 183 -0.63 18.95 13.57
C TYR A 183 0.60 18.99 14.50
N ARG A 184 1.73 19.53 14.04
CA ARG A 184 2.93 19.68 14.88
C ARG A 184 2.69 20.65 16.04
N ASN A 185 1.99 21.77 15.81
CA ASN A 185 1.62 22.72 16.85
C ASN A 185 0.69 22.10 17.92
N GLU A 186 -0.09 21.10 17.53
CA GLU A 186 -0.94 20.30 18.43
C GLU A 186 -0.18 19.17 19.16
N GLY A 187 1.14 19.06 18.97
CA GLY A 187 2.00 18.05 19.62
C GLY A 187 2.14 16.74 18.85
N LEU A 188 1.73 16.70 17.58
CA LEU A 188 1.98 15.59 16.66
C LEU A 188 3.26 15.85 15.86
N THR A 189 4.39 15.81 16.56
CA THR A 189 5.72 16.16 16.02
C THR A 189 6.20 15.25 14.89
N GLU A 190 5.59 14.07 14.75
CA GLU A 190 5.90 13.04 13.75
C GLU A 190 5.37 13.37 12.35
N PHE A 191 4.49 14.37 12.20
CA PHE A 191 4.05 14.83 10.88
C PHE A 191 5.19 15.56 10.17
N GLU A 192 5.60 15.02 9.03
CA GLU A 192 6.67 15.56 8.20
C GLU A 192 6.12 16.59 7.23
N THR A 193 5.16 16.19 6.39
CA THR A 193 4.54 17.04 5.39
C THR A 193 3.14 16.53 5.02
N CYS A 194 2.25 17.44 4.61
CA CYS A 194 0.93 17.10 4.10
C CYS A 194 0.68 17.72 2.72
N SER A 195 -0.04 17.00 1.86
CA SER A 195 -0.55 17.52 0.60
C SER A 195 -1.60 18.60 0.88
N GLY A 196 -1.53 19.71 0.15
CA GLY A 196 -2.49 20.82 0.26
C GLY A 196 -3.79 20.61 -0.53
N THR A 197 -3.87 19.61 -1.42
CA THR A 197 -5.07 19.30 -2.22
C THR A 197 -5.24 17.78 -2.41
N GLY A 198 -6.45 17.35 -2.79
CA GLY A 198 -6.77 15.96 -3.11
C GLY A 198 -7.25 15.16 -1.90
N TYR A 199 -6.65 14.00 -1.65
CA TYR A 199 -7.04 13.07 -0.59
C TYR A 199 -6.56 13.44 0.82
N GLY A 200 -5.89 14.59 1.00
CA GLY A 200 -5.32 14.99 2.29
C GLY A 200 -4.21 14.06 2.77
N PHE A 201 -3.34 13.58 1.86
CA PHE A 201 -2.25 12.69 2.26
C PHE A 201 -1.22 13.39 3.15
N CYS A 202 -0.79 12.74 4.23
CA CYS A 202 0.37 13.19 5.00
C CYS A 202 1.43 12.09 5.12
N SER A 203 2.68 12.52 5.14
CA SER A 203 3.84 11.72 5.55
C SER A 203 4.07 11.90 7.05
N VAL A 204 4.18 10.78 7.76
CA VAL A 204 4.43 10.71 9.19
C VAL A 204 5.59 9.75 9.43
N ARG A 205 6.49 10.07 10.39
CA ARG A 205 7.69 9.25 10.64
C ARG A 205 7.86 8.84 12.09
N TYR A 206 8.25 7.58 12.28
CA TYR A 206 8.70 7.05 13.56
C TYR A 206 10.11 6.47 13.44
N ASP A 207 10.92 6.68 14.46
CA ASP A 207 12.29 6.20 14.55
C ASP A 207 12.37 5.05 15.58
N HIS A 208 13.14 4.00 15.27
CA HIS A 208 13.37 2.87 16.18
C HIS A 208 14.82 2.87 16.69
N ARG A 209 15.04 2.35 17.91
CA ARG A 209 16.38 2.30 18.55
C ARG A 209 17.45 1.55 17.73
N SER A 210 17.04 0.65 16.85
CA SER A 210 17.96 -0.09 15.96
C SER A 210 18.46 0.77 14.78
N GLY A 211 17.92 1.97 14.58
CA GLY A 211 18.14 2.80 13.40
C GLY A 211 17.18 2.50 12.24
N ALA A 212 16.17 1.65 12.44
CA ALA A 212 15.08 1.50 11.47
C ALA A 212 14.14 2.71 11.51
N VAL A 213 13.57 3.04 10.36
CA VAL A 213 12.63 4.15 10.18
C VAL A 213 11.31 3.60 9.66
N LEU A 214 10.21 3.94 10.31
CA LEU A 214 8.85 3.63 9.87
C LEU A 214 8.25 4.89 9.26
N GLY A 215 8.03 4.85 7.94
CA GLY A 215 7.24 5.83 7.23
C GLY A 215 5.76 5.41 7.25
N VAL A 216 4.89 6.34 7.58
CA VAL A 216 3.44 6.17 7.66
C VAL A 216 2.80 7.18 6.72
N THR A 217 1.92 6.69 5.84
CA THR A 217 1.07 7.53 5.00
C THR A 217 -0.31 7.57 5.63
N THR A 218 -0.87 8.76 5.78
CA THR A 218 -2.26 8.95 6.21
C THR A 218 -3.11 9.52 5.10
N VAL A 219 -4.43 9.37 5.21
CA VAL A 219 -5.41 9.94 4.28
C VAL A 219 -6.55 10.62 5.04
N GLY A 220 -7.15 11.64 4.42
CA GLY A 220 -8.28 12.41 4.95
C GLY A 220 -7.90 13.73 5.61
N ASP A 221 -8.87 14.63 5.71
CA ASP A 221 -8.71 15.94 6.35
C ASP A 221 -9.16 15.91 7.82
N GLY A 222 -8.61 16.82 8.63
CA GLY A 222 -8.97 17.00 10.04
C GLY A 222 -8.39 15.93 10.97
N THR A 223 -8.90 14.69 10.92
CA THR A 223 -8.35 13.55 11.68
C THR A 223 -7.90 12.46 10.72
N PRO A 224 -6.74 12.62 10.08
CA PRO A 224 -6.25 11.68 9.09
C PRO A 224 -5.99 10.31 9.72
N THR A 225 -6.29 9.25 8.96
CA THR A 225 -6.09 7.87 9.38
C THR A 225 -5.02 7.19 8.55
N VAL A 226 -4.32 6.23 9.13
CA VAL A 226 -3.23 5.51 8.45
C VAL A 226 -3.77 4.70 7.27
N SER A 227 -3.24 4.97 6.08
CA SER A 227 -3.53 4.27 4.82
C SER A 227 -2.34 3.47 4.29
N GLY A 228 -1.15 3.67 4.84
CA GLY A 228 0.06 2.97 4.39
C GLY A 228 1.17 2.97 5.42
N VAL A 229 2.01 1.94 5.37
CA VAL A 229 3.22 1.82 6.19
C VAL A 229 4.37 1.30 5.34
N SER A 230 5.58 1.77 5.62
CA SER A 230 6.81 1.29 5.01
C SER A 230 7.95 1.33 6.04
N VAL A 231 8.87 0.38 5.97
CA VAL A 231 10.04 0.36 6.87
C VAL A 231 11.32 0.43 6.07
N THR A 232 12.17 1.38 6.41
CA THR A 232 13.56 1.45 5.94
C THR A 232 14.46 0.84 7.02
N CYS A 233 15.13 -0.27 6.67
CA CYS A 233 16.05 -0.93 7.59
C CYS A 233 17.41 -0.23 7.63
N PRO A 234 18.08 -0.20 8.80
CA PRO A 234 19.43 0.33 8.89
C PRO A 234 20.37 -0.47 7.99
N LYS A 235 21.34 0.20 7.36
CA LYS A 235 22.40 -0.50 6.63
C LYS A 235 23.14 -1.43 7.60
N ALA A 236 23.36 -2.68 7.21
CA ALA A 236 24.21 -3.59 7.98
C ALA A 236 25.55 -2.90 8.24
N ARG A 237 25.93 -2.76 9.52
CA ARG A 237 27.26 -2.28 9.87
C ARG A 237 28.24 -3.29 9.27
N ARG A 238 29.05 -2.86 8.31
CA ARG A 238 30.21 -3.64 7.86
C ARG A 238 31.12 -3.74 9.08
N SER A 239 31.19 -4.93 9.66
CA SER A 239 32.23 -5.32 10.62
C SER A 239 33.56 -5.43 9.90
#